data_AF-A0A954T739-F1
#
_entry.id   AF-A0A954T739-F1
#
_cell.length_a   1.000
_cell.length_b   1.000
_cell.length_c   1.000
_cell.angle_alpha   90.00
_cell.angle_beta   90.00
_cell.angle_gamma   90.00
#
_symmetry.space_group_name_H-M   'P 1'
#
loop_
_entity.id
_entity.type
_entity.pdbx_description
1 polymer ?
#
loop_
_entity_poly.entity_id
_entity_poly.type
_entity_poly.pdbx_seq_one_letter_code
_entity_poly.pdbx_strand_id
1 'polypeptide(L)'
;MTESVSISPPSPKTLLSGYQPLTGVYDEAFDPNSGLRPHWQTLIGELNRLGPDEVHRRWHLAQKQIANDGITFNPYDMGGVASRPWMLDAVPLVLPELEWNEITESLG
;
A
#
# COMPACT_ATOMS: atom_id res chain seq x y z
N MET A 1 33.39 34.72 -19.31
CA MET A 1 33.21 33.38 -18.72
C MET A 1 31.88 33.40 -17.98
N THR A 2 30.85 32.83 -18.57
CA THR A 2 29.55 32.60 -17.91
C THR A 2 29.38 31.09 -17.82
N GLU A 3 29.57 30.53 -16.63
CA GLU A 3 29.26 29.14 -16.34
C GLU A 3 27.74 28.95 -16.38
N SER A 4 27.27 28.26 -17.40
CA SER A 4 25.91 27.74 -17.47
C SER A 4 25.84 26.52 -16.56
N VAL A 5 25.28 26.70 -15.36
CA VAL A 5 24.90 25.59 -14.48
C VAL A 5 23.79 24.79 -15.18
N SER A 6 24.13 23.57 -15.59
CA SER A 6 23.17 22.61 -16.14
C SER A 6 22.36 22.04 -14.98
N ILE A 7 21.12 22.53 -14.83
CA ILE A 7 20.14 21.95 -13.90
C ILE A 7 19.48 20.79 -14.66
N SER A 8 19.93 19.55 -14.40
CA SER A 8 19.19 18.38 -14.86
C SER A 8 17.85 18.33 -14.11
N PRO A 9 16.71 18.06 -14.79
CA PRO A 9 15.45 17.88 -14.09
C PRO A 9 15.57 16.73 -13.08
N PRO A 10 14.94 16.82 -11.89
CA PRO A 10 14.92 15.70 -10.96
C PRO A 10 14.20 14.54 -11.64
N SER A 11 14.91 13.43 -11.84
CA SER A 11 14.31 12.16 -12.23
C SER A 11 13.17 11.86 -11.25
N PRO A 12 11.94 11.53 -11.71
CA PRO A 12 10.85 11.27 -10.79
C PRO A 12 11.25 10.11 -9.89
N LYS A 13 11.34 10.37 -8.58
CA LYS A 13 11.50 9.30 -7.60
C LYS A 13 10.24 8.44 -7.66
N THR A 14 10.38 7.23 -8.18
CA THR A 14 9.33 6.20 -8.15
C THR A 14 9.02 5.88 -6.69
N LEU A 15 7.76 5.58 -6.34
CA LEU A 15 7.24 5.27 -5.00
C LEU A 15 8.14 4.35 -4.18
N LEU A 16 8.71 3.32 -4.81
CA LEU A 16 9.53 2.29 -4.15
C LEU A 16 11.03 2.61 -4.17
N SER A 17 11.42 3.84 -4.56
CA SER A 17 12.81 4.26 -4.62
C SER A 17 13.41 4.27 -3.21
N GLY A 18 14.26 3.27 -2.92
CA GLY A 18 14.88 3.10 -1.61
C GLY A 18 14.20 2.07 -0.70
N TYR A 19 13.12 1.42 -1.15
CA TYR A 19 12.56 0.28 -0.44
C TYR A 19 13.53 -0.91 -0.53
N GLN A 20 13.83 -1.52 0.60
CA GLN A 20 14.64 -2.73 0.70
C GLN A 20 13.89 -3.77 1.53
N PRO A 21 13.57 -4.94 0.94
CA PRO A 21 13.01 -6.06 1.69
C PRO A 21 13.92 -6.46 2.84
N LEU A 22 13.30 -6.88 3.96
CA LEU A 22 14.04 -7.36 5.11
C LEU A 22 14.73 -8.70 4.80
N THR A 23 16.00 -8.81 5.17
CA THR A 23 16.76 -10.06 4.95
C THR A 23 16.16 -11.21 5.76
N GLY A 24 15.86 -12.33 5.09
CA GLY A 24 15.34 -13.53 5.73
C GLY A 24 13.83 -13.49 6.04
N VAL A 25 13.12 -12.44 5.62
CA VAL A 25 11.66 -12.32 5.76
C VAL A 25 11.03 -12.35 4.37
N TYR A 26 9.92 -13.07 4.23
CA TYR A 26 9.16 -13.06 2.99
C TYR A 26 8.51 -11.70 2.78
N ASP A 27 8.64 -11.17 1.57
CA ASP A 27 8.07 -9.88 1.17
C ASP A 27 6.99 -10.11 0.12
N GLU A 28 5.81 -9.58 0.41
CA GLU A 28 4.63 -9.72 -0.44
C GLU A 28 4.80 -8.99 -1.77
N ALA A 29 5.47 -7.84 -1.78
CA ALA A 29 5.66 -7.04 -2.99
C ALA A 29 6.93 -7.43 -3.75
N PHE A 30 7.97 -7.87 -3.05
CA PHE A 30 9.29 -8.14 -3.63
C PHE A 30 9.70 -9.60 -3.54
N ASP A 31 10.28 -10.08 -4.62
CA ASP A 31 11.02 -11.32 -4.66
C ASP A 31 12.53 -11.02 -4.64
N PRO A 32 13.32 -11.68 -3.78
CA PRO A 32 14.77 -11.44 -3.68
C PRO A 32 15.55 -11.65 -4.98
N ASN A 33 15.02 -12.45 -5.91
CA ASN A 33 15.72 -12.80 -7.17
C ASN A 33 15.22 -11.97 -8.35
N SER A 34 13.92 -11.66 -8.38
CA SER A 34 13.25 -11.05 -9.54
C SER A 34 12.77 -9.61 -9.32
N GLY A 35 12.91 -9.08 -8.11
CA GLY A 35 12.47 -7.72 -7.77
C GLY A 35 10.96 -7.65 -7.54
N LEU A 36 10.30 -6.58 -7.99
CA LEU A 36 8.87 -6.39 -7.76
C LEU A 36 8.05 -7.52 -8.43
N ARG A 37 7.22 -8.21 -7.64
CA ARG A 37 6.37 -9.31 -8.11
C ARG A 37 5.37 -8.82 -9.16
N PRO A 38 5.05 -9.63 -10.19
CA PRO A 38 4.19 -9.21 -11.30
C PRO A 38 2.81 -8.65 -10.89
N HIS A 39 2.14 -9.28 -9.92
CA HIS A 39 0.80 -8.84 -9.49
C HIS A 39 0.82 -7.47 -8.80
N TRP A 40 1.95 -7.04 -8.24
CA TRP A 40 2.12 -5.70 -7.66
C TRP A 40 2.41 -4.62 -8.70
N GLN A 41 2.87 -4.96 -9.90
CA GLN A 41 3.32 -3.98 -10.90
C GLN A 41 2.20 -3.01 -11.29
N THR A 42 0.98 -3.51 -11.48
CA THR A 42 -0.18 -2.69 -11.86
C THR A 42 -0.51 -1.67 -10.77
N LEU A 43 -0.62 -2.11 -9.50
CA LEU A 43 -0.93 -1.23 -8.38
C LEU A 43 0.14 -0.15 -8.21
N ILE A 44 1.41 -0.56 -8.21
CA ILE A 44 2.55 0.38 -8.05
C ILE A 44 2.63 1.33 -9.24
N GLY A 45 2.37 0.87 -10.46
CA GLY A 45 2.29 1.71 -11.66
C GLY A 45 1.23 2.81 -11.53
N GLU A 46 0.03 2.46 -11.07
CA GLU A 46 -1.06 3.42 -10.86
C GLU A 46 -0.76 4.40 -9.71
N LEU A 47 -0.19 3.93 -8.60
CA LEU A 47 0.21 4.80 -7.49
C LEU A 47 1.29 5.81 -7.92
N ASN A 48 2.26 5.38 -8.72
CA ASN A 48 3.26 6.27 -9.32
C ASN A 48 2.63 7.31 -10.24
N ARG A 49 1.65 6.88 -11.06
CA ARG A 49 0.94 7.76 -12.00
C ARG A 49 0.09 8.81 -11.29
N LEU A 50 -0.53 8.45 -10.17
CA LEU A 50 -1.29 9.39 -9.32
C LEU A 50 -0.37 10.42 -8.65
N GLY A 51 0.82 9.97 -8.21
CA GLY A 51 1.74 10.80 -7.44
C GLY A 51 1.30 10.98 -5.98
N PRO A 52 2.21 11.44 -5.12
CA PRO A 52 2.03 11.44 -3.67
C PRO A 52 0.86 12.31 -3.20
N ASP A 53 0.66 13.49 -3.80
CA ASP A 53 -0.37 14.43 -3.38
C ASP A 53 -1.79 13.88 -3.58
N GLU A 54 -2.03 13.25 -4.73
CA GLU A 54 -3.33 12.67 -5.05
C GLU A 54 -3.60 11.40 -4.22
N VAL A 55 -2.57 10.59 -3.97
CA VAL A 55 -2.67 9.42 -3.08
C VAL A 55 -3.06 9.88 -1.66
N HIS A 56 -2.38 10.89 -1.11
CA HIS A 56 -2.73 11.45 0.20
C HIS A 56 -4.15 12.05 0.23
N ARG A 57 -4.56 12.76 -0.83
CA ARG A 57 -5.91 13.34 -0.92
C ARG A 57 -6.99 12.26 -0.90
N ARG A 58 -6.82 11.19 -1.70
CA ARG A 58 -7.76 10.05 -1.73
C ARG A 58 -7.78 9.32 -0.40
N TRP A 59 -6.62 9.15 0.23
CA TRP A 59 -6.52 8.50 1.53
C TRP A 59 -7.29 9.25 2.61
N HIS A 60 -7.11 10.57 2.70
CA HIS A 60 -7.86 11.40 3.65
C HIS A 60 -9.38 11.34 3.42
N LEU A 61 -9.83 11.24 2.16
CA LEU A 61 -11.25 11.08 1.85
C LEU A 61 -11.77 9.71 2.30
N ALA A 62 -11.02 8.64 2.06
CA ALA A 62 -11.37 7.29 2.52
C ALA A 62 -11.47 7.22 4.05
N GLN A 63 -10.52 7.80 4.77
CA GLN A 63 -10.55 7.87 6.24
C GLN A 63 -11.78 8.62 6.76
N LYS A 64 -12.13 9.76 6.14
CA LYS A 64 -13.35 10.51 6.48
C LYS A 64 -14.60 9.68 6.22
N GLN A 65 -14.63 8.95 5.11
CA GLN A 65 -15.75 8.07 4.77
C GLN A 65 -15.92 6.95 5.82
N ILE A 66 -14.83 6.27 6.19
CA ILE A 66 -14.84 5.24 7.25
C ILE A 66 -15.35 5.80 8.58
N ALA A 67 -14.92 7.01 8.95
CA ALA A 67 -15.38 7.68 10.16
C ALA A 67 -16.88 8.05 10.09
N ASN A 68 -17.37 8.50 8.92
CA ASN A 68 -18.76 8.89 8.71
C ASN A 68 -19.71 7.69 8.69
N ASP A 69 -19.29 6.58 8.08
CA ASP A 69 -20.10 5.37 7.94
C ASP A 69 -20.30 4.64 9.29
N GLY A 70 -19.68 5.13 10.36
CA GLY A 70 -19.81 4.57 11.70
C GLY A 70 -19.26 3.15 11.77
N ILE A 71 -18.29 2.80 10.91
CA ILE A 71 -17.63 1.49 10.93
C ILE A 71 -16.79 1.40 12.18
N THR A 72 -17.40 0.87 13.24
CA THR A 72 -16.78 0.63 14.53
C THR A 72 -16.38 -0.83 14.62
N PHE A 73 -15.11 -1.11 14.96
CA PHE A 73 -14.74 -2.42 15.46
C PHE A 73 -15.36 -2.57 16.85
N ASN A 74 -16.32 -3.48 17.02
CA ASN A 74 -16.87 -3.80 18.33
C ASN A 74 -16.12 -5.03 18.87
N PRO A 75 -15.11 -4.87 19.74
CA PRO A 75 -14.51 -6.01 20.42
C PRO A 75 -15.55 -6.57 21.38
N TYR A 76 -16.37 -7.51 20.91
CA TYR A 76 -17.03 -8.44 21.81
C TYR A 76 -15.95 -9.32 22.43
N ASP A 77 -15.37 -8.87 23.54
CA ASP A 77 -15.45 -9.56 24.83
C ASP A 77 -14.63 -8.82 25.89
N MET A 78 -15.19 -8.77 27.10
CA MET A 78 -14.55 -8.38 28.37
C MET A 78 -14.26 -6.88 28.61
N GLY A 79 -15.26 -6.19 29.19
CA GLY A 79 -14.97 -5.18 30.22
C GLY A 79 -14.88 -3.71 29.82
N GLY A 80 -15.70 -3.23 28.89
CA GLY A 80 -15.96 -1.79 28.75
C GLY A 80 -14.87 -0.98 28.04
N VAL A 81 -14.14 -1.59 27.10
CA VAL A 81 -13.22 -0.85 26.24
C VAL A 81 -14.01 -0.09 25.19
N ALA A 82 -13.85 1.24 25.16
CA ALA A 82 -14.49 2.12 24.20
C ALA A 82 -14.20 1.68 22.75
N SER A 83 -15.24 1.69 21.92
CA SER A 83 -15.17 1.47 20.47
C SER A 83 -14.00 2.25 19.87
N ARG A 84 -13.12 1.55 19.14
CA ARG A 84 -12.01 2.18 18.41
C ARG A 84 -12.38 2.31 16.92
N PRO A 85 -12.03 3.43 16.26
CA PRO A 85 -12.19 3.55 14.82
C PRO A 85 -11.42 2.44 14.10
N TRP A 86 -12.01 1.84 13.09
CA TRP A 86 -11.30 0.88 12.25
C TRP A 86 -10.13 1.57 11.54
N MET A 87 -8.92 1.03 11.73
CA MET A 87 -7.73 1.49 11.02
C MET A 87 -7.55 0.62 9.78
N LEU A 88 -7.93 1.17 8.63
CA LEU A 88 -7.63 0.59 7.33
C LEU A 88 -6.25 1.09 6.86
N ASP A 89 -5.54 0.29 6.09
CA ASP A 89 -4.33 0.73 5.40
C ASP A 89 -4.66 1.36 4.04
N ALA A 90 -3.87 2.36 3.63
CA ALA A 90 -4.07 3.06 2.36
C ALA A 90 -3.74 2.19 1.14
N VAL A 91 -2.87 1.20 1.32
CA VAL A 91 -2.40 0.30 0.26
C VAL A 91 -2.97 -1.09 0.55
N PRO A 92 -3.74 -1.68 -0.37
CA PRO A 92 -4.27 -3.02 -0.17
C PRO A 92 -3.15 -4.06 -0.30
N LEU A 93 -3.35 -5.21 0.36
CA LEU A 93 -2.59 -6.42 0.06
C LEU A 93 -3.07 -6.98 -1.28
N VAL A 94 -2.16 -7.15 -2.24
CA VAL A 94 -2.48 -7.73 -3.54
C VAL A 94 -2.21 -9.23 -3.50
N LEU A 95 -3.26 -10.04 -3.61
CA LEU A 95 -3.16 -11.49 -3.71
C LEU A 95 -3.40 -11.95 -5.16
N PRO A 96 -2.54 -12.82 -5.72
CA PRO A 96 -2.81 -13.50 -6.98
C PRO A 96 -4.08 -14.35 -6.92
N GLU A 97 -4.77 -14.47 -8.05
CA GLU A 97 -5.98 -15.30 -8.17
C GLU A 97 -5.72 -16.77 -7.78
N LEU A 98 -4.59 -17.33 -8.21
CA LEU A 98 -4.23 -18.71 -7.90
C LEU A 98 -4.11 -18.94 -6.39
N GLU A 99 -3.43 -18.04 -5.68
CA GLU A 99 -3.26 -18.12 -4.23
C GLU A 99 -4.60 -17.96 -3.51
N TRP A 100 -5.43 -17.02 -3.95
CA TRP A 100 -6.77 -16.86 -3.38
C TRP A 100 -7.60 -18.13 -3.51
N ASN A 101 -7.57 -18.78 -4.68
CA ASN A 101 -8.30 -20.03 -4.90
C ASN A 101 -7.82 -21.13 -3.94
N GLU A 102 -6.50 -21.34 -3.83
CA GLU A 102 -5.91 -22.31 -2.90
C GLU A 102 -6.36 -22.07 -1.44
N ILE A 103 -6.33 -20.80 -1.00
CA ILE A 103 -6.79 -20.43 0.35
C ILE A 103 -8.27 -20.79 0.52
N THR A 104 -9.12 -20.39 -0.43
CA THR A 104 -10.57 -20.62 -0.31
C THR A 104 -10.97 -22.10 -0.39
N GLU A 105 -10.28 -22.89 -1.21
CA GLU A 105 -10.51 -24.33 -1.32
C GLU A 105 -10.12 -25.06 -0.03
N SER A 106 -9.07 -24.60 0.67
CA SER A 106 -8.65 -25.19 1.95
C SER A 106 -9.62 -24.90 3.12
N LEU A 107 -10.51 -23.93 2.95
CA LEU A 107 -11.49 -23.51 3.95
C LEU A 107 -12.86 -24.21 3.80
N GLY A 108 -13.06 -25.02 2.76
CA GLY A 108 -14.28 -25.79 2.48
C GLY A 108 -14.15 -27.28 2.80
#